data_AF-A0A5N6UHS8-F1
#
_entry.id   AF-A0A5N6UHS8-F1
#
_cell.length_a   1.000
_cell.length_b   1.000
_cell.length_c   1.000
_cell.angle_alpha   90.00
_cell.angle_beta   90.00
_cell.angle_gamma   90.00
#
_symmetry.space_group_name_H-M   'P 1'
#
loop_
_entity.id
_entity.type
_entity.pdbx_description
1 polymer ?
#
loop_
_entity_poly.entity_id
_entity_poly.type
_entity_poly.pdbx_seq_one_letter_code
_entity_poly.pdbx_strand_id
1 'polypeptide(L)'
;MKVTAIFYTLLAATAVSASAMPQNDFEILDTCGSGYGGDQRRTNSPCASSNGDRHFCGCDRTGVVQCKGGKWTEIQDCHRGTCHGGNDGGAVC
;
A
#
# COMPACT_ATOMS: atom_id res chain seq x y z
N MET A 1 9.74 22.80 -54.63
CA MET A 1 9.95 21.64 -53.72
C MET A 1 10.98 22.08 -52.69
N LYS A 2 10.82 22.08 -51.36
CA LYS A 2 9.90 21.42 -50.41
C LYS A 2 9.79 22.35 -49.19
N VAL A 3 8.58 22.62 -48.73
CA VAL A 3 8.31 23.20 -47.41
C VAL A 3 8.36 22.04 -46.42
N THR A 4 9.32 22.01 -45.51
CA THR A 4 9.40 20.95 -44.49
C THR A 4 8.93 21.55 -43.16
N ALA A 5 7.62 21.47 -42.95
CA ALA A 5 6.99 21.77 -41.67
C ALA A 5 7.44 20.70 -40.65
N ILE A 6 8.24 21.11 -39.67
CA ILE A 6 8.57 20.29 -38.51
C ILE A 6 7.37 20.38 -37.57
N PHE A 7 6.49 19.38 -37.68
CA PHE A 7 5.36 19.21 -36.79
C PHE A 7 5.85 18.93 -35.36
N TYR A 8 5.48 19.81 -34.45
CA TYR A 8 5.64 19.65 -33.01
C TYR A 8 4.72 18.53 -32.51
N THR A 9 5.29 17.37 -32.17
CA THR A 9 4.58 16.34 -31.41
C THR A 9 4.60 16.71 -29.92
N LEU A 10 3.60 17.47 -29.51
CA LEU A 10 3.24 17.64 -28.10
C LEU A 10 2.82 16.28 -27.54
N LEU A 11 3.70 15.69 -26.74
CA LEU A 11 3.41 14.51 -25.94
C LEU A 11 2.38 14.91 -24.88
N ALA A 12 1.11 14.56 -25.09
CA ALA A 12 0.07 14.70 -24.09
C ALA A 12 0.36 13.71 -22.95
N ALA A 13 0.96 14.19 -21.87
CA ALA A 13 1.09 13.43 -20.64
C ALA A 13 -0.31 13.24 -20.04
N THR A 14 -0.87 12.03 -20.15
CA THR A 14 -2.07 11.66 -19.41
C THR A 14 -1.69 11.57 -17.94
N ALA A 15 -1.92 12.65 -17.20
CA ALA A 15 -1.89 12.63 -15.75
C ALA A 15 -2.99 11.66 -15.27
N VAL A 16 -2.59 10.46 -14.85
CA VAL A 16 -3.47 9.57 -14.10
C VAL A 16 -3.79 10.27 -12.79
N SER A 17 -5.02 10.76 -12.67
CA SER A 17 -5.57 11.25 -11.42
C SER A 17 -5.62 10.08 -10.44
N ALA A 18 -4.56 9.90 -9.64
CA ALA A 18 -4.67 9.17 -8.38
C ALA A 18 -5.64 9.98 -7.53
N SER A 19 -6.89 9.53 -7.46
CA SER A 19 -7.89 10.08 -6.58
C SER A 19 -7.32 10.10 -5.16
N ALA A 20 -7.04 11.31 -4.67
CA ALA A 20 -6.63 11.54 -3.30
C ALA A 20 -7.83 11.24 -2.40
N MET A 21 -8.02 9.96 -2.06
CA MET A 21 -8.92 9.57 -0.97
C MET A 21 -8.39 10.21 0.31
N PRO A 22 -9.26 10.82 1.14
CA PRO A 22 -8.87 11.37 2.43
C PRO A 22 -8.09 10.34 3.23
N GLN A 23 -6.92 10.74 3.75
CA GLN A 23 -6.01 9.84 4.46
C GLN A 23 -6.68 9.13 5.66
N ASN A 24 -7.66 9.77 6.28
CA ASN A 24 -8.45 9.21 7.38
C ASN A 24 -9.32 8.02 6.97
N ASP A 25 -9.79 8.00 5.71
CA ASP A 25 -10.64 6.89 5.22
C ASP A 25 -9.80 5.63 5.03
N PHE A 26 -8.51 5.76 4.69
CA PHE A 26 -7.61 4.62 4.60
C PHE A 26 -7.36 3.98 5.96
N GLU A 27 -7.11 4.76 7.00
CA GLU A 27 -6.74 4.25 8.33
C GLU A 27 -7.85 3.39 8.96
N ILE A 28 -9.12 3.73 8.70
CA ILE A 28 -10.28 2.96 9.16
C ILE A 28 -10.45 1.67 8.35
N LEU A 29 -10.18 1.72 7.05
CA LEU A 29 -10.39 0.60 6.14
C LEU A 29 -9.22 -0.41 6.16
N ASP A 30 -8.03 0.04 6.54
CA ASP A 30 -6.81 -0.73 6.42
C ASP A 30 -6.42 -1.51 7.68
N THR A 31 -6.92 -1.08 8.84
CA THR A 31 -6.72 -1.75 10.13
C THR A 31 -7.62 -2.98 10.31
N CYS A 32 -7.25 -3.83 11.27
CA CYS A 32 -7.99 -5.06 11.58
C CYS A 32 -9.28 -4.81 12.39
N GLY A 33 -9.43 -3.62 12.98
CA GLY A 33 -10.55 -3.24 13.84
C GLY A 33 -10.17 -3.22 15.33
N SER A 34 -11.18 -3.06 16.20
CA SER A 34 -10.99 -2.99 17.65
C SER A 34 -10.37 -4.28 18.20
N GLY A 35 -9.40 -4.15 19.11
CA GLY A 35 -8.73 -5.27 19.77
C GLY A 35 -7.46 -5.79 19.08
N TYR A 36 -7.08 -5.24 17.93
CA TYR A 36 -5.84 -5.58 17.22
C TYR A 36 -4.72 -4.58 17.54
N GLY A 37 -3.47 -5.02 17.38
CA GLY A 37 -2.29 -4.19 17.59
C GLY A 37 -2.09 -3.15 16.49
N GLY A 38 -1.40 -2.05 16.79
CA GLY A 38 -1.02 -1.05 15.79
C GLY A 38 -0.03 -1.58 14.75
N ASP A 39 0.58 -2.74 15.01
CA ASP A 39 1.42 -3.51 14.11
C ASP A 39 0.61 -4.35 13.10
N GLN A 40 -0.73 -4.32 13.13
CA GLN A 40 -1.58 -5.19 12.30
C GLN A 40 -2.35 -4.43 11.22
N ARG A 41 -2.43 -5.03 10.03
CA ARG A 41 -3.19 -4.53 8.88
C ARG A 41 -3.98 -5.67 8.24
N ARG A 42 -5.13 -5.33 7.66
CA ARG A 42 -6.02 -6.29 7.02
C ARG A 42 -5.51 -6.64 5.62
N THR A 43 -5.07 -7.87 5.40
CA THR A 43 -4.61 -8.30 4.07
C THR A 43 -5.68 -8.05 3.00
N ASN A 44 -5.26 -7.57 1.83
CA ASN A 44 -6.08 -7.12 0.70
C ASN A 44 -6.91 -5.84 0.91
N SER A 45 -6.86 -5.20 2.07
CA SER A 45 -7.49 -3.89 2.27
C SER A 45 -6.70 -2.77 1.59
N PRO A 46 -7.34 -1.63 1.29
CA PRO A 46 -6.66 -0.46 0.74
C PRO A 46 -5.54 0.03 1.66
N CYS A 47 -4.47 0.62 1.12
CA CYS A 47 -3.41 1.22 1.93
C CYS A 47 -2.93 2.54 1.30
N ALA A 48 -2.54 3.49 2.15
CA ALA A 48 -1.98 4.76 1.70
C ALA A 48 -0.53 4.56 1.19
N SER A 49 -0.17 5.22 0.08
CA SER A 49 1.18 5.17 -0.49
C SER A 49 2.27 5.69 0.47
N SER A 50 1.90 6.53 1.45
CA SER A 50 2.77 7.00 2.52
C SER A 50 3.26 5.90 3.47
N ASN A 51 2.67 4.69 3.41
CA ASN A 51 3.20 3.51 4.10
C ASN A 51 4.53 3.03 3.49
N GLY A 52 4.78 3.32 2.21
CA GLY A 52 6.02 2.96 1.53
C GLY A 52 6.35 1.46 1.64
N ASP A 53 7.53 1.18 2.15
CA ASP A 53 8.09 -0.16 2.38
C ASP A 53 7.93 -0.66 3.83
N ARG A 54 7.12 0.01 4.65
CA ARG A 54 6.82 -0.50 6.00
C ARG A 54 6.14 -1.86 5.93
N HIS A 55 6.59 -2.74 6.81
CA HIS A 55 6.04 -4.07 7.00
C HIS A 55 5.18 -4.11 8.24
N PHE A 56 3.98 -4.66 8.11
CA PHE A 56 3.04 -4.91 9.19
C PHE A 56 2.65 -6.39 9.22
N CYS A 57 2.00 -6.83 10.28
CA CYS A 57 1.45 -8.17 10.36
C CYS A 57 0.03 -8.23 9.80
N GLY A 58 -0.33 -9.38 9.23
CA GLY A 58 -1.73 -9.73 9.01
C GLY A 58 -2.51 -9.78 10.34
N CYS A 59 -3.83 -9.64 10.27
CA CYS A 59 -4.70 -9.68 11.44
C CYS A 59 -4.59 -10.99 12.24
N ASP A 60 -4.35 -12.10 11.55
CA ASP A 60 -4.15 -13.43 12.14
C ASP A 60 -2.69 -13.70 12.54
N ARG A 61 -1.79 -12.74 12.31
CA ARG A 61 -0.33 -12.83 12.53
C ARG A 61 0.34 -13.97 11.78
N THR A 62 -0.28 -14.51 10.73
CA THR A 62 0.30 -15.61 9.94
C THR A 62 1.16 -15.14 8.79
N GLY A 63 1.15 -13.85 8.45
CA GLY A 63 1.99 -13.29 7.39
C GLY A 63 2.40 -11.85 7.64
N VAL A 64 3.47 -11.43 6.96
CA VAL A 64 3.94 -10.05 6.86
C VAL A 64 3.34 -9.43 5.61
N VAL A 65 2.76 -8.23 5.74
CA VAL A 65 2.13 -7.47 4.65
C VAL A 65 2.87 -6.15 4.40
N GLN A 66 2.92 -5.76 3.13
CA GLN A 66 3.46 -4.49 2.65
C GLN A 66 2.44 -3.79 1.74
N CYS A 67 2.40 -2.46 1.78
CA CYS A 67 1.55 -1.68 0.88
C CYS A 67 2.10 -1.73 -0.56
N LYS A 68 1.44 -2.47 -1.46
CA LYS A 68 1.81 -2.59 -2.88
C LYS A 68 0.62 -2.26 -3.75
N GLY A 69 0.79 -1.34 -4.70
CA GLY A 69 -0.30 -0.94 -5.62
C GLY A 69 -1.55 -0.43 -4.91
N GLY A 70 -1.41 0.19 -3.74
CA GLY A 70 -2.53 0.69 -2.93
C GLY A 70 -3.29 -0.39 -2.15
N LYS A 71 -2.74 -1.59 -1.98
CA LYS A 71 -3.29 -2.64 -1.11
C LYS A 71 -2.25 -3.29 -0.20
N TRP A 72 -2.66 -3.66 1.01
CA TRP A 72 -1.86 -4.52 1.88
C TRP A 72 -1.72 -5.91 1.27
N THR A 73 -0.53 -6.21 0.78
CA THR A 73 -0.21 -7.45 0.07
C THR A 73 0.73 -8.27 0.94
N GLU A 74 0.42 -9.54 1.13
CA GLU A 74 1.32 -10.47 1.82
C GLU A 74 2.62 -10.64 1.04
N ILE A 75 3.75 -10.49 1.74
CA ILE A 75 5.10 -10.60 1.17
C ILE A 75 5.88 -11.77 1.76
N GLN A 76 5.44 -12.29 2.90
CA GLN A 76 6.04 -13.43 3.59
C GLN A 76 4.98 -14.14 4.42
N ASP A 77 4.88 -15.46 4.26
CA ASP A 77 4.06 -16.35 5.07
C ASP A 77 4.89 -16.85 6.27
N CYS A 78 4.42 -16.59 7.48
CA CYS A 78 5.00 -17.06 8.75
C CYS A 78 4.51 -18.46 9.15
N HIS A 79 3.54 -19.03 8.42
CA HIS A 79 2.87 -20.33 8.62
C HIS A 79 2.08 -20.47 9.93
N ARG A 80 2.36 -19.65 10.94
CA ARG A 80 1.75 -19.63 12.27
C ARG A 80 1.56 -18.19 12.71
N GLY A 81 0.62 -17.98 13.65
CA GLY A 81 0.34 -16.69 14.28
C GLY A 81 1.49 -16.16 15.15
N THR A 82 2.64 -15.90 14.53
CA THR A 82 3.92 -15.55 15.16
C THR A 82 4.44 -14.19 14.71
N CYS A 83 3.83 -13.61 13.68
CA CYS A 83 4.20 -12.28 13.21
C CYS A 83 4.05 -11.25 14.34
N HIS A 84 5.09 -10.42 14.51
CA HIS A 84 5.10 -9.32 15.46
C HIS A 84 5.88 -8.12 14.88
N GLY A 85 5.47 -6.91 15.26
CA GLY A 85 6.12 -5.67 14.87
C GLY A 85 5.80 -4.51 15.82
N GLY A 86 6.16 -3.29 15.41
CA GLY A 86 5.78 -2.05 16.10
C GLY A 86 4.68 -1.29 15.37
N ASN A 87 4.18 -0.22 16.01
CA ASN A 87 3.17 0.67 15.41
C ASN A 87 3.68 1.40 14.15
N ASP A 88 5.00 1.57 14.04
CA ASP A 88 5.67 2.20 12.90
C ASP A 88 6.12 1.16 11.83
N GLY A 89 5.69 -0.09 11.96
CA GLY A 89 6.05 -1.21 11.10
C GLY A 89 7.17 -2.08 11.67
N GLY A 90 8.01 -2.64 10.79
CA GLY A 90 9.10 -3.55 11.17
C GLY A 90 8.64 -4.98 11.49
N ALA A 91 7.49 -5.40 10.95
CA ALA A 91 6.96 -6.73 11.18
C ALA A 91 7.88 -7.84 10.65
N VAL A 92 8.03 -8.87 11.47
CA VAL A 92 8.79 -10.10 11.19
C VAL A 92 8.01 -11.30 11.71
N CYS A 93 8.31 -12.48 11.17
CA CYS A 93 8.06 -13.76 11.83
C CYS A 93 9.18 -13.98 12.86
#